data_AF-A0A160MXC0-F1
#
_entry.id   AF-A0A160MXC0-F1
#
_cell.length_a   1.000
_cell.length_b   1.000
_cell.length_c   1.000
_cell.angle_alpha   90.00
_cell.angle_beta   90.00
_cell.angle_gamma   90.00
#
_symmetry.space_group_name_H-M   'P 1'
#
loop_
_entity.id
_entity.type
_entity.pdbx_description
1 polymer ?
#
loop_
_entity_poly.entity_id
_entity_poly.type
_entity_poly.pdbx_seq_one_letter_code
_entity_poly.pdbx_strand_id
1 'polypeptide(L)'
;MRIALGIEYDGTDFSGWQRLSHRDSVQGALEKALSFVAAQPVDVTCAGRTDAGVHGRCQVVHFDTDVRRDPRGWVLGACSNLPTSVAVLWAQEVSDEFHARFSARSRRYCYRILNRPVRAALDARYVTWERHPLDAARMHEAAQALVGEHDFTAFRAIACQAAHARREVLAVSVRREDEQVIVEIEANAFLHHMVRNIVGSLLPIGRGEQPIDWMGELLAGRNREVAGPTAPSSGLTFIGPRYEALWGLPAEVSQ
;
A
#
# COMPACT_ATOMS: atom_id res chain seq x y z
N MET A 1 -11.36 7.21 -24.59
CA MET A 1 -10.52 6.02 -24.37
C MET A 1 -10.11 5.97 -22.91
N ARG A 2 -9.90 4.77 -22.36
CA ARG A 2 -9.40 4.57 -21.00
C ARG A 2 -7.91 4.22 -20.99
N ILE A 3 -7.14 4.94 -20.18
CA ILE A 3 -5.70 4.70 -19.99
C ILE A 3 -5.46 4.26 -18.55
N ALA A 4 -4.77 3.13 -18.37
CA ALA A 4 -4.22 2.68 -17.11
C ALA A 4 -2.74 3.10 -16.99
N LEU A 5 -2.32 3.50 -15.79
CA LEU A 5 -0.93 3.87 -15.50
C LEU A 5 -0.41 3.12 -14.27
N GLY A 6 0.86 2.75 -14.29
CA GLY A 6 1.62 2.32 -13.11
C GLY A 6 2.37 3.51 -12.51
N ILE A 7 2.24 3.71 -11.20
CA ILE A 7 2.76 4.89 -10.48
C ILE A 7 3.64 4.43 -9.32
N GLU A 8 4.88 4.91 -9.30
CA GLU A 8 5.81 4.80 -8.18
C GLU A 8 5.86 6.13 -7.42
N TYR A 9 5.94 6.08 -6.08
CA TYR A 9 6.10 7.29 -5.28
C TYR A 9 6.75 7.06 -3.92
N ASP A 10 7.61 8.01 -3.52
CA ASP A 10 7.99 8.25 -2.14
C ASP A 10 6.91 9.09 -1.45
N GLY A 11 6.12 8.44 -0.58
CA GLY A 11 5.02 9.09 0.14
C GLY A 11 5.43 10.02 1.28
N THR A 12 6.72 10.13 1.63
CA THR A 12 7.21 10.82 2.85
C THR A 12 6.63 12.22 3.01
N ASP A 13 6.68 13.01 1.94
CA ASP A 13 6.31 14.43 1.95
C ASP A 13 4.84 14.66 1.55
N PHE A 14 4.06 13.59 1.36
CA PHE A 14 2.64 13.65 0.97
C PHE A 14 1.71 13.33 2.14
N SER A 15 0.57 14.02 2.17
CA SER A 15 -0.54 13.74 3.11
C SER A 15 -1.41 12.54 2.67
N GLY A 16 -0.80 11.60 1.95
CA GLY A 16 -1.42 10.38 1.43
C GLY A 16 -1.75 10.48 -0.06
N TRP A 17 -2.45 9.46 -0.55
CA TRP A 17 -2.84 9.39 -1.95
C TRP A 17 -3.89 10.43 -2.33
N GLN A 18 -5.00 10.46 -1.60
CA GLN A 18 -6.23 11.15 -2.01
C GLN A 18 -6.04 12.66 -2.13
N ARG A 19 -6.58 13.25 -3.21
CA ARG A 19 -6.59 14.72 -3.42
C ARG A 19 -7.20 15.45 -2.21
N LEU A 20 -6.49 16.47 -1.71
CA LEU A 20 -6.89 17.35 -0.61
C LEU A 20 -6.92 18.81 -1.09
N SER A 21 -7.71 19.67 -0.43
CA SER A 21 -7.83 21.09 -0.81
C SER A 21 -6.67 21.98 -0.32
N HIS A 22 -5.95 21.56 0.73
CA HIS A 22 -4.97 22.41 1.42
C HIS A 22 -3.63 21.73 1.71
N ARG A 23 -3.40 20.52 1.17
CA ARG A 23 -2.16 19.77 1.39
C ARG A 23 -1.78 18.99 0.14
N ASP A 24 -0.48 18.78 -0.02
CA ASP A 24 0.03 17.97 -1.12
C ASP A 24 -0.36 16.51 -0.97
N SER A 25 -0.77 15.92 -2.10
CA SER A 25 -1.20 14.53 -2.22
C SER A 25 -0.68 13.96 -3.54
N VAL A 26 -0.47 12.65 -3.57
CA VAL A 26 0.04 11.98 -4.78
C VAL A 26 -0.95 12.12 -5.94
N GLN A 27 -2.26 11.94 -5.67
CA GLN A 27 -3.31 12.13 -6.66
C GLN A 27 -3.32 13.54 -7.24
N GLY A 28 -3.24 14.58 -6.39
CA GLY A 28 -3.24 15.96 -6.86
C GLY A 28 -2.02 16.30 -7.74
N ALA A 29 -0.84 15.81 -7.37
CA ALA A 29 0.36 15.96 -8.19
C ALA A 29 0.23 15.24 -9.55
N LEU A 30 -0.30 14.02 -9.54
CA LEU A 30 -0.51 13.21 -10.74
C LEU A 30 -1.54 13.83 -11.69
N GLU A 31 -2.70 14.23 -11.17
CA GLU A 31 -3.76 14.87 -11.97
C GLU A 31 -3.29 16.18 -12.58
N LYS A 32 -2.51 16.98 -11.85
CA LYS A 32 -1.91 18.20 -12.40
C LYS A 32 -0.96 17.89 -13.56
N ALA A 33 -0.08 16.91 -13.41
CA ALA A 33 0.86 16.51 -14.45
C ALA A 33 0.15 15.92 -15.69
N LEU A 34 -0.83 15.05 -15.49
CA LEU A 34 -1.63 14.47 -16.57
C LEU A 34 -2.48 15.51 -17.29
N SER A 35 -3.07 16.46 -16.55
CA SER A 35 -3.85 17.55 -17.13
C SER A 35 -3.00 18.44 -18.04
N PHE A 36 -1.73 18.65 -17.69
CA PHE A 36 -0.78 19.37 -18.54
C PHE A 36 -0.54 18.62 -19.86
N VAL A 37 -0.27 17.30 -19.81
CA VAL A 37 -0.05 16.48 -21.01
C VAL A 37 -1.30 16.39 -21.89
N ALA A 38 -2.46 16.30 -21.26
CA ALA A 38 -3.76 16.24 -21.93
C ALA A 38 -4.22 17.60 -22.46
N ALA A 39 -3.67 18.71 -21.96
CA ALA A 39 -4.17 20.07 -22.17
C ALA A 39 -5.65 20.25 -21.79
N GLN A 40 -6.13 19.44 -20.84
CA GLN A 40 -7.48 19.48 -20.28
C GLN A 40 -7.48 18.84 -18.88
N PRO A 41 -8.46 19.12 -18.00
CA PRO A 41 -8.54 18.48 -16.70
C PRO A 41 -8.62 16.95 -16.81
N VAL A 42 -7.84 16.26 -15.98
CA VAL A 42 -7.83 14.80 -15.83
C VAL A 42 -8.08 14.46 -14.37
N ASP A 43 -9.10 13.64 -14.11
CA ASP A 43 -9.33 13.02 -12.81
C ASP A 43 -8.96 11.53 -12.89
N VAL A 44 -8.22 11.03 -11.90
CA VAL A 44 -7.76 9.64 -11.87
C VAL A 44 -8.48 8.83 -10.80
N THR A 45 -8.67 7.54 -11.07
CA THR A 45 -9.16 6.57 -10.08
C THR A 45 -8.10 5.52 -9.80
N CYS A 46 -7.70 5.38 -8.53
CA CYS A 46 -6.65 4.44 -8.09
C CYS A 46 -7.18 3.06 -7.69
N ALA A 47 -6.26 2.09 -7.60
CA ALA A 47 -6.53 0.73 -7.16
C ALA A 47 -6.77 0.62 -5.65
N GLY A 48 -6.08 1.46 -4.87
CA GLY A 48 -6.26 1.59 -3.42
C GLY A 48 -5.59 2.84 -2.87
N ARG A 49 -6.24 3.53 -1.94
CA ARG A 49 -5.67 4.72 -1.28
C ARG A 49 -4.57 4.30 -0.31
N THR A 50 -3.50 5.08 -0.22
CA THR A 50 -2.47 4.98 0.82
C THR A 50 -2.54 6.14 1.79
N ASP A 51 -2.18 5.89 3.05
CA ASP A 51 -2.14 6.89 4.12
C ASP A 51 -0.97 7.88 3.93
N ALA A 52 -0.94 8.95 4.73
CA ALA A 52 0.17 9.90 4.76
C ALA A 52 1.51 9.20 5.10
N GLY A 53 2.55 9.52 4.33
CA GLY A 53 3.89 8.93 4.49
C GLY A 53 4.05 7.52 3.91
N VAL A 54 3.00 6.86 3.41
CA VAL A 54 3.10 5.50 2.84
C VAL A 54 3.56 5.58 1.39
N HIS A 55 4.56 4.77 1.02
CA HIS A 55 5.12 4.73 -0.33
C HIS A 55 4.30 3.83 -1.27
N GLY A 56 4.51 3.96 -2.58
CA GLY A 56 3.96 3.09 -3.60
C GLY A 56 5.03 2.63 -4.56
N ARG A 57 5.13 1.32 -4.79
CA ARG A 57 6.06 0.73 -5.76
C ARG A 57 5.44 0.68 -7.15
N CYS A 58 4.19 0.22 -7.24
CA CYS A 58 3.41 0.23 -8.48
C CYS A 58 1.91 0.34 -8.16
N GLN A 59 1.48 1.53 -7.75
CA GLN A 59 0.06 1.85 -7.70
C GLN A 59 -0.50 1.86 -9.12
N VAL A 60 -1.72 1.37 -9.31
CA VAL A 60 -2.39 1.46 -10.61
C VAL A 60 -3.52 2.47 -10.54
N VAL A 61 -3.57 3.35 -11.53
CA VAL A 61 -4.67 4.27 -11.76
C VAL A 61 -5.28 4.06 -13.14
N HIS A 62 -6.50 4.54 -13.34
CA HIS A 62 -7.03 4.79 -14.67
C HIS A 62 -7.66 6.17 -14.76
N PHE A 63 -7.78 6.66 -15.99
CA PHE A 63 -8.55 7.85 -16.33
C PHE A 63 -9.09 7.73 -17.76
N ASP A 64 -10.12 8.52 -18.05
CA ASP A 64 -10.73 8.59 -19.37
C ASP A 64 -10.33 9.90 -20.06
N THR A 65 -10.06 9.82 -21.37
CA THR A 65 -9.70 10.98 -22.18
C THR A 65 -10.00 10.74 -23.66
N ASP A 66 -10.27 11.81 -24.41
CA ASP A 66 -10.34 11.77 -25.88
C ASP A 66 -9.01 12.19 -26.53
N VAL A 67 -8.06 12.66 -25.71
CA VAL A 67 -6.76 13.14 -26.17
C VAL A 67 -5.88 11.96 -26.52
N ARG A 68 -5.50 11.87 -27.80
CA ARG A 68 -4.58 10.85 -28.29
C ARG A 68 -3.13 11.25 -27.99
N ARG A 69 -2.43 10.41 -27.25
CA ARG A 69 -0.98 10.44 -27.04
C ARG A 69 -0.46 9.02 -27.15
N ASP A 70 0.76 8.89 -27.63
CA ASP A 70 1.51 7.64 -27.49
C ASP A 70 1.70 7.31 -25.99
N PRO A 71 1.70 6.03 -25.57
CA PRO A 71 1.97 5.64 -24.19
C PRO A 71 3.21 6.29 -23.58
N ARG A 72 4.29 6.41 -24.35
CA ARG A 72 5.53 7.09 -23.93
C ARG A 72 5.30 8.58 -23.68
N GLY A 73 4.38 9.21 -24.42
CA GLY A 73 3.97 10.59 -24.21
C GLY A 73 3.30 10.80 -22.86
N TRP A 74 2.44 9.87 -22.43
CA TRP A 74 1.86 9.89 -21.08
C TRP A 74 2.93 9.72 -20.01
N VAL A 75 3.84 8.77 -20.18
CA VAL A 75 4.92 8.48 -19.22
C VAL A 75 5.87 9.67 -19.08
N LEU A 76 6.57 10.03 -20.15
CA LEU A 76 7.62 11.05 -20.09
C LEU A 76 7.06 12.45 -19.87
N GLY A 77 5.91 12.77 -20.47
CA GLY A 77 5.26 14.07 -20.30
C GLY A 77 4.74 14.28 -18.88
N ALA A 78 4.23 13.24 -18.23
CA ALA A 78 3.83 13.33 -16.83
C ALA A 78 5.07 13.45 -15.92
N CYS A 79 6.08 12.59 -16.11
CA CYS A 79 7.31 12.61 -15.31
C CYS A 79 8.08 13.94 -15.39
N SER A 80 8.03 14.66 -16.52
CA SER A 80 8.64 16.00 -16.62
C SER A 80 7.90 17.07 -15.81
N ASN A 81 6.67 16.80 -15.39
CA ASN A 81 5.80 17.70 -14.61
C ASN A 81 5.53 17.20 -13.19
N LEU A 82 6.02 16.02 -12.83
CA LEU A 82 5.92 15.44 -11.50
C LEU A 82 7.11 15.86 -10.63
N PRO A 83 6.95 15.93 -9.30
CA PRO A 83 8.08 16.01 -8.40
C PRO A 83 8.94 14.74 -8.53
N THR A 84 10.23 14.83 -8.22
CA THR A 84 11.17 13.69 -8.31
C THR A 84 10.80 12.51 -7.42
N SER A 85 9.90 12.72 -6.46
CA SER A 85 9.33 11.69 -5.58
C SER A 85 8.17 10.91 -6.18
N VAL A 86 7.73 11.22 -7.41
CA VAL A 86 6.62 10.50 -8.09
C VAL A 86 6.98 10.25 -9.55
N ALA A 87 6.75 9.02 -10.03
CA ALA A 87 7.02 8.63 -11.41
C ALA A 87 5.86 7.82 -12.00
N VAL A 88 5.57 8.05 -13.27
CA VAL A 88 4.79 7.13 -14.10
C VAL A 88 5.76 6.09 -14.66
N LEU A 89 5.49 4.81 -14.40
CA LEU A 89 6.33 3.68 -14.83
C LEU A 89 5.96 3.21 -16.23
N TRP A 90 4.66 3.12 -16.49
CA TRP A 90 4.09 2.66 -17.75
C TRP A 90 2.71 3.27 -17.97
N ALA A 91 2.29 3.27 -19.22
CA ALA A 91 0.95 3.66 -19.64
C ALA A 91 0.41 2.62 -20.61
N GLN A 92 -0.87 2.29 -20.49
CA GLN A 92 -1.51 1.30 -21.34
C GLN A 92 -2.97 1.66 -21.59
N GLU A 93 -3.38 1.64 -22.86
CA GLU A 93 -4.80 1.68 -23.22
C GLU A 93 -5.46 0.37 -22.82
N VAL A 94 -6.62 0.47 -22.18
CA VAL A 94 -7.37 -0.68 -21.66
C VAL A 94 -8.83 -0.55 -22.07
N SER A 95 -9.57 -1.66 -21.99
CA SER A 95 -11.02 -1.66 -22.19
C SER A 95 -11.71 -0.63 -21.29
N ASP A 96 -12.78 0.00 -21.78
CA ASP A 96 -13.62 0.91 -21.00
C ASP A 96 -14.32 0.18 -19.82
N GLU A 97 -14.33 -1.15 -19.81
CA GLU A 97 -14.78 -1.97 -18.68
C GLU A 97 -13.76 -2.07 -17.54
N PHE A 98 -12.49 -1.77 -17.80
CA PHE A 98 -11.44 -1.86 -16.78
C PHE A 98 -11.64 -0.79 -15.71
N HIS A 99 -11.60 -1.17 -14.44
CA HIS A 99 -11.63 -0.21 -13.35
C HIS A 99 -10.52 -0.53 -12.35
N ALA A 100 -9.53 0.38 -12.22
CA ALA A 100 -8.35 0.19 -11.36
C ALA A 100 -8.70 -0.33 -9.95
N ARG A 101 -9.76 0.19 -9.32
CA ARG A 101 -10.26 -0.34 -8.03
C ARG A 101 -11.01 -1.67 -8.12
N PHE A 102 -12.05 -1.76 -8.95
CA PHE A 102 -13.00 -2.87 -8.87
C PHE A 102 -12.57 -4.11 -9.66
N SER A 103 -11.72 -3.95 -10.67
CA SER A 103 -11.11 -5.07 -11.40
C SER A 103 -9.96 -5.73 -10.63
N ALA A 104 -9.43 -5.10 -9.58
CA ALA A 104 -8.33 -5.65 -8.79
C ALA A 104 -8.80 -6.82 -7.92
N ARG A 105 -8.15 -7.97 -8.08
CA ARG A 105 -8.40 -9.21 -7.34
C ARG A 105 -7.78 -9.20 -5.95
N SER A 106 -6.57 -8.64 -5.82
CA SER A 106 -5.88 -8.49 -4.55
C SER A 106 -5.01 -7.24 -4.53
N ARG A 107 -4.51 -6.91 -3.33
CA ARG A 107 -3.56 -5.83 -3.06
C ARG A 107 -2.41 -6.41 -2.25
N ARG A 108 -1.20 -5.94 -2.51
CA ARG A 108 0.01 -6.36 -1.82
C ARG A 108 0.69 -5.21 -1.12
N TYR A 109 1.15 -5.46 0.09
CA TYR A 109 1.96 -4.53 0.87
C TYR A 109 3.22 -5.22 1.36
N CYS A 110 4.29 -4.43 1.45
CA CYS A 110 5.54 -4.81 2.10
C CYS A 110 5.80 -3.79 3.20
N TYR A 111 6.09 -4.28 4.40
CA TYR A 111 6.52 -3.47 5.53
C TYR A 111 7.94 -3.83 5.91
N ARG A 112 8.84 -2.84 5.93
CA ARG A 112 10.25 -3.02 6.26
C ARG A 112 10.57 -2.44 7.63
N ILE A 113 11.08 -3.29 8.51
CA ILE A 113 11.56 -2.93 9.84
C ILE A 113 13.09 -3.06 9.84
N LEU A 114 13.80 -1.96 10.01
CA LEU A 114 15.23 -1.99 10.33
C LEU A 114 15.38 -2.34 11.81
N ASN A 115 15.91 -3.53 12.08
CA ASN A 115 16.03 -4.07 13.41
C ASN A 115 17.50 -4.16 13.86
N ARG A 116 18.00 -3.05 14.41
CA ARG A 116 19.37 -2.92 14.93
C ARG A 116 19.46 -1.79 15.96
N PRO A 117 20.56 -1.67 16.74
CA PRO A 117 20.65 -0.67 17.82
C PRO A 117 20.64 0.81 17.39
N VAL A 118 20.89 1.11 16.13
CA VAL A 118 21.00 2.49 15.61
C VAL A 118 20.13 2.67 14.36
N ARG A 119 19.40 3.79 14.28
CA ARG A 119 18.54 4.13 13.13
C ARG A 119 19.30 4.20 11.80
N ALA A 120 18.57 4.12 10.69
CA ALA A 120 19.10 4.45 9.37
C ALA A 120 19.37 5.96 9.23
N ALA A 121 20.35 6.29 8.37
CA ALA A 121 20.56 7.64 7.87
C ALA A 121 20.15 7.75 6.39
N LEU A 122 20.47 6.75 5.56
CA LEU A 122 20.15 6.73 4.13
C LEU A 122 18.72 6.23 3.88
N ASP A 123 18.41 5.02 4.35
CA ASP A 123 17.10 4.40 4.11
C ASP A 123 16.00 4.84 5.09
N ALA A 124 16.24 5.90 5.88
CA ALA A 124 15.37 6.31 6.98
C ALA A 124 13.93 6.63 6.54
N ARG A 125 13.74 6.97 5.26
CA ARG A 125 12.42 7.21 4.67
C ARG A 125 11.64 5.92 4.43
N TYR A 126 12.31 4.80 4.15
CA TYR A 126 11.71 3.56 3.64
C TYR A 126 11.67 2.41 4.65
N VAL A 127 12.05 2.67 5.90
CA VAL A 127 12.05 1.68 6.98
C VAL A 127 11.44 2.27 8.25
N THR A 128 10.86 1.40 9.06
CA THR A 128 10.61 1.68 10.47
C THR A 128 11.76 1.14 11.29
N TRP A 129 12.30 1.94 12.19
CA TRP A 129 13.38 1.50 13.06
C TRP A 129 12.84 0.88 14.36
N GLU A 130 13.31 -0.32 14.69
CA GLU A 130 13.10 -0.97 15.98
C GLU A 130 14.46 -1.33 16.59
N ARG A 131 14.69 -0.85 17.82
CA ARG A 131 15.94 -1.05 18.55
C ARG A 131 16.01 -2.43 19.20
N HIS A 132 14.87 -2.93 19.69
CA HIS A 132 14.81 -4.19 20.42
C HIS A 132 14.88 -5.37 19.44
N PRO A 133 15.67 -6.42 19.71
CA PRO A 133 15.72 -7.59 18.85
C PRO A 133 14.32 -8.18 18.58
N LEU A 134 14.04 -8.49 17.31
CA LEU A 134 12.79 -9.11 16.89
C LEU A 134 13.03 -10.55 16.45
N ASP A 135 12.24 -11.47 16.99
CA ASP A 135 12.13 -12.84 16.49
C ASP A 135 11.15 -12.89 15.30
N ALA A 136 11.70 -12.92 14.09
CA ALA A 136 10.90 -12.97 12.86
C ALA A 136 10.12 -14.28 12.71
N ALA A 137 10.60 -15.39 13.28
CA ALA A 137 9.91 -16.68 13.20
C ALA A 137 8.65 -16.66 14.07
N ARG A 138 8.74 -16.15 15.29
CA ARG A 138 7.56 -15.93 16.17
C ARG A 138 6.54 -14.99 15.53
N MET A 139 7.01 -13.91 14.92
CA MET A 139 6.13 -12.99 14.18
C MET A 139 5.46 -13.68 12.99
N HIS A 140 6.19 -14.53 12.26
CA HIS A 140 5.64 -15.27 11.13
C HIS A 140 4.56 -16.26 11.57
N GLU A 141 4.83 -17.02 12.62
CA GLU A 141 3.91 -17.99 13.20
C GLU A 141 2.61 -17.30 13.66
N ALA A 142 2.73 -16.20 14.40
CA ALA A 142 1.57 -15.42 14.86
C ALA A 142 0.77 -14.83 13.69
N ALA A 143 1.44 -14.37 12.63
CA ALA A 143 0.79 -13.81 11.46
C ALA A 143 -0.09 -14.83 10.72
N GLN A 144 0.16 -16.13 10.84
CA GLN A 144 -0.64 -17.15 10.15
C GLN A 144 -2.09 -17.19 10.62
N ALA A 145 -2.38 -16.76 11.85
CA ALA A 145 -3.75 -16.61 12.35
C ALA A 145 -4.61 -15.64 11.51
N LEU A 146 -3.97 -14.77 10.72
CA LEU A 146 -4.65 -13.77 9.90
C LEU A 146 -5.11 -14.31 8.54
N VAL A 147 -4.57 -15.45 8.07
CA VAL A 147 -4.88 -16.02 6.74
C VAL A 147 -6.32 -16.51 6.69
N GLY A 148 -7.00 -16.24 5.58
CA GLY A 148 -8.41 -16.55 5.36
C GLY A 148 -9.34 -15.36 5.56
N GLU A 149 -10.64 -15.65 5.59
CA GLU A 149 -11.68 -14.63 5.76
C GLU A 149 -12.01 -14.40 7.25
N HIS A 150 -11.79 -13.17 7.72
CA HIS A 150 -12.00 -12.81 9.12
C HIS A 150 -12.60 -11.41 9.28
N ASP A 151 -13.09 -11.12 10.48
CA ASP A 151 -13.47 -9.77 10.90
C ASP A 151 -12.25 -9.03 11.48
N PHE A 152 -11.71 -8.08 10.71
CA PHE A 152 -10.52 -7.33 11.09
C PHE A 152 -10.81 -6.07 11.91
N THR A 153 -11.91 -6.04 12.68
CA THR A 153 -12.26 -4.87 13.52
C THR A 153 -11.15 -4.50 14.51
N ALA A 154 -10.44 -5.47 15.09
CA ALA A 154 -9.28 -5.21 15.96
C ALA A 154 -8.14 -4.47 15.25
N PHE A 155 -8.08 -4.51 13.93
CA PHE A 155 -7.06 -3.86 13.11
C PHE A 155 -7.62 -2.69 12.29
N ARG A 156 -8.82 -2.22 12.61
CA ARG A 156 -9.50 -1.14 11.89
C ARG A 156 -9.29 0.21 12.61
N ALA A 157 -8.88 1.24 11.87
CA ALA A 157 -8.90 2.60 12.40
C ALA A 157 -10.35 3.10 12.62
N ILE A 158 -10.58 3.88 13.67
CA ILE A 158 -11.91 4.47 14.00
C ILE A 158 -12.47 5.27 12.82
N ALA A 159 -11.61 6.04 12.13
CA ALA A 159 -11.99 6.84 10.96
C ALA A 159 -12.24 6.02 9.67
N CYS A 160 -12.24 4.69 9.73
CA CYS A 160 -12.43 3.85 8.56
C CYS A 160 -13.88 3.90 8.05
N GLN A 161 -14.07 4.27 6.79
CA GLN A 161 -15.38 4.42 6.14
C GLN A 161 -15.94 3.12 5.54
N ALA A 162 -15.27 1.97 5.70
CA ALA A 162 -15.75 0.71 5.14
C ALA A 162 -17.05 0.25 5.82
N ALA A 163 -18.01 -0.26 5.04
CA ALA A 163 -19.29 -0.74 5.57
C ALA A 163 -19.13 -1.94 6.54
N HIS A 164 -18.16 -2.81 6.27
CA HIS A 164 -17.82 -3.94 7.13
C HIS A 164 -16.30 -4.14 7.24
N ALA A 165 -15.88 -4.78 8.32
CA ALA A 165 -14.49 -5.12 8.61
C ALA A 165 -14.07 -6.51 8.09
N ARG A 166 -14.98 -7.28 7.48
CA ARG A 166 -14.64 -8.56 6.86
C ARG A 166 -13.68 -8.41 5.69
N ARG A 167 -12.54 -9.09 5.73
CA ARG A 167 -11.53 -9.15 4.65
C ARG A 167 -10.98 -10.56 4.56
N GLU A 168 -10.40 -10.88 3.41
CA GLU A 168 -9.73 -12.14 3.17
C GLU A 168 -8.25 -11.87 2.93
N VAL A 169 -7.40 -12.31 3.85
CA VAL A 169 -5.95 -12.31 3.68
C VAL A 169 -5.57 -13.59 2.97
N LEU A 170 -5.01 -13.45 1.78
CA LEU A 170 -4.62 -14.56 0.91
C LEU A 170 -3.26 -15.14 1.31
N ALA A 171 -2.34 -14.28 1.74
CA ALA A 171 -1.02 -14.68 2.18
C ALA A 171 -0.41 -13.64 3.12
N VAL A 172 0.36 -14.11 4.11
CA VAL A 172 1.20 -13.27 4.94
C VAL A 172 2.49 -13.99 5.30
N SER A 173 3.63 -13.32 5.12
CA SER A 173 4.94 -13.82 5.48
C SER A 173 5.71 -12.80 6.30
N VAL A 174 6.46 -13.27 7.29
CA VAL A 174 7.43 -12.46 8.03
C VAL A 174 8.76 -13.17 7.92
N ARG A 175 9.80 -12.46 7.51
CA ARG A 175 11.12 -13.04 7.28
C ARG A 175 12.21 -12.05 7.67
N ARG A 176 13.37 -12.58 8.03
CA ARG A 176 14.56 -11.78 8.30
C ARG A 176 15.49 -11.83 7.09
N GLU A 177 15.95 -10.67 6.65
CA GLU A 177 17.06 -10.49 5.72
C GLU A 177 18.06 -9.54 6.37
N ASP A 178 19.20 -10.07 6.78
CA ASP A 178 20.22 -9.33 7.54
C ASP A 178 19.63 -8.61 8.77
N GLU A 179 19.79 -7.28 8.82
CA GLU A 179 19.27 -6.40 9.86
C GLU A 179 17.79 -6.04 9.67
N GLN A 180 17.13 -6.51 8.60
CA GLN A 180 15.72 -6.19 8.33
C GLN A 180 14.79 -7.34 8.69
N VAL A 181 13.63 -6.99 9.26
CA VAL A 181 12.45 -7.85 9.33
C VAL A 181 11.41 -7.33 8.35
N ILE A 182 10.98 -8.18 7.45
CA ILE A 182 10.13 -7.83 6.32
C ILE A 182 8.82 -8.58 6.46
N VAL A 183 7.72 -7.83 6.48
CA VAL A 183 6.34 -8.34 6.51
C VAL A 183 5.72 -8.11 5.14
N GLU A 184 5.35 -9.19 4.46
CA GLU A 184 4.63 -9.12 3.18
C GLU A 184 3.22 -9.66 3.40
N ILE A 185 2.22 -8.93 2.93
CA ILE A 185 0.81 -9.30 3.10
C ILE A 185 0.03 -9.03 1.83
N GLU A 186 -0.79 -10.00 1.45
CA GLU A 186 -1.70 -9.95 0.32
C GLU A 186 -3.13 -10.23 0.77
N ALA A 187 -4.07 -9.39 0.37
CA ALA A 187 -5.48 -9.54 0.69
C ALA A 187 -6.37 -9.05 -0.45
N ASN A 188 -7.64 -9.48 -0.47
CA ASN A 188 -8.63 -9.00 -1.42
C ASN A 188 -8.82 -7.46 -1.33
N ALA A 189 -8.82 -6.93 -0.10
CA ALA A 189 -8.82 -5.51 0.21
C ALA A 189 -8.30 -5.28 1.64
N PHE A 190 -7.96 -4.02 1.96
CA PHE A 190 -7.53 -3.62 3.31
C PHE A 190 -8.43 -2.54 3.89
N LEU A 191 -8.53 -2.50 5.21
CA LEU A 191 -9.16 -1.41 5.97
C LEU A 191 -8.16 -0.27 6.19
N HIS A 192 -8.66 0.89 6.59
CA HIS A 192 -7.81 2.03 6.95
C HIS A 192 -6.88 1.65 8.12
N HIS A 193 -5.58 1.87 7.94
CA HIS A 193 -4.47 1.47 8.83
C HIS A 193 -4.31 -0.05 9.06
N MET A 194 -5.02 -0.93 8.35
CA MET A 194 -5.04 -2.37 8.64
C MET A 194 -3.66 -3.00 8.73
N VAL A 195 -2.83 -2.82 7.68
CA VAL A 195 -1.48 -3.39 7.64
C VAL A 195 -0.60 -2.84 8.77
N ARG A 196 -0.69 -1.53 9.05
CA ARG A 196 0.08 -0.88 10.12
C ARG A 196 -0.36 -1.30 11.52
N ASN A 197 -1.65 -1.58 11.71
CA ASN A 197 -2.16 -2.12 12.96
C ASN A 197 -1.71 -3.57 13.17
N ILE A 198 -1.73 -4.39 12.11
CA ILE A 198 -1.21 -5.76 12.13
C ILE A 198 0.28 -5.76 12.50
N VAL A 199 1.09 -4.97 11.80
CA VAL A 199 2.53 -4.84 12.11
C VAL A 199 2.74 -4.32 13.52
N GLY A 200 1.93 -3.35 13.95
CA GLY A 200 1.92 -2.84 15.31
C GLY A 200 1.73 -3.90 16.39
N SER A 201 0.87 -4.88 16.14
CA SER A 201 0.66 -6.04 17.03
C SER A 201 1.73 -7.12 16.88
N LEU A 202 2.35 -7.27 15.71
CA LEU A 202 3.47 -8.21 15.53
C LEU A 202 4.72 -7.78 16.29
N LEU A 203 4.93 -6.47 16.48
CA LEU A 203 6.11 -5.94 17.17
C LEU A 203 6.25 -6.46 18.63
N PRO A 204 5.24 -6.34 19.52
CA PRO A 204 5.28 -6.96 20.85
C PRO A 204 5.53 -8.48 20.84
N ILE A 205 4.94 -9.21 19.88
CA ILE A 205 5.15 -10.66 19.74
C ILE A 205 6.61 -10.96 19.38
N GLY A 206 7.17 -10.21 18.43
CA GLY A 206 8.56 -10.31 18.00
C GLY A 206 9.55 -9.95 19.11
N ARG A 207 9.20 -9.02 20.01
CA ARG A 207 9.99 -8.68 21.20
C ARG A 207 9.84 -9.70 22.34
N GLY A 208 8.92 -10.67 22.23
CA GLY A 208 8.63 -11.64 23.29
C GLY A 208 7.77 -11.10 24.43
N GLU A 209 7.16 -9.92 24.26
CA GLU A 209 6.28 -9.28 25.25
C GLU A 209 4.86 -9.86 25.22
N GLN A 210 4.46 -10.40 24.07
CA GLN A 210 3.17 -11.06 23.87
C GLN A 210 3.38 -12.49 23.33
N PRO A 211 2.48 -13.43 23.68
CA PRO A 211 2.52 -14.78 23.14
C PRO A 211 2.13 -14.78 21.66
N ILE A 212 2.47 -15.87 20.95
CA ILE A 212 2.17 -16.05 19.52
C ILE A 212 0.65 -16.05 19.29
N ASP A 213 -0.09 -16.73 20.16
CA ASP A 213 -1.55 -16.87 20.10
C ASP A 213 -2.30 -15.54 20.24
N TRP A 214 -1.64 -14.50 20.77
CA TRP A 214 -2.23 -13.17 20.95
C TRP A 214 -2.77 -12.58 19.64
N MET A 215 -2.14 -12.87 18.50
CA MET A 215 -2.65 -12.40 17.21
C MET A 215 -4.03 -12.98 16.89
N GLY A 216 -4.25 -14.26 17.18
CA GLY A 216 -5.54 -14.92 17.04
C GLY A 216 -6.56 -14.40 18.04
N GLU A 217 -6.15 -14.16 19.29
CA GLU A 217 -7.00 -13.56 20.33
C GLU A 217 -7.50 -12.17 19.94
N LEU A 218 -6.62 -11.31 19.40
CA LEU A 218 -7.00 -9.98 18.91
C LEU A 218 -8.06 -10.08 17.80
N LEU A 219 -7.84 -10.97 16.83
CA LEU A 219 -8.75 -11.19 15.71
C LEU A 219 -10.13 -11.68 16.18
N ALA A 220 -10.15 -12.64 17.12
CA ALA A 220 -11.37 -13.16 17.71
C ALA A 220 -12.09 -12.11 18.59
N GLY A 221 -11.33 -11.32 19.35
CA GLY A 221 -11.84 -10.33 20.28
C GLY A 221 -12.40 -9.06 19.63
N ARG A 222 -12.02 -8.77 18.38
CA ARG A 222 -12.57 -7.66 17.56
C ARG A 222 -12.52 -6.28 18.23
N ASN A 223 -11.56 -6.08 19.13
CA ASN A 223 -11.41 -4.84 19.88
C ASN A 223 -10.08 -4.15 19.51
N ARG A 224 -10.18 -2.95 18.91
CA ARG A 224 -9.00 -2.16 18.51
C ARG A 224 -8.19 -1.64 19.70
N GLU A 225 -8.82 -1.42 20.86
CA GLU A 225 -8.15 -0.81 22.03
C GLU A 225 -7.09 -1.72 22.65
N VAL A 226 -7.26 -3.04 22.51
CA VAL A 226 -6.31 -4.04 23.03
C VAL A 226 -5.22 -4.39 22.02
N ALA A 227 -5.34 -3.98 20.75
CA ALA A 227 -4.34 -4.22 19.73
C ALA A 227 -3.13 -3.29 19.87
N GLY A 228 -2.01 -3.68 19.26
CA GLY A 228 -0.78 -2.90 19.28
C GLY A 228 -0.93 -1.47 18.74
N PRO A 229 0.04 -0.58 19.07
CA PRO A 229 0.06 0.77 18.52
C PRO A 229 0.18 0.71 17.00
N THR A 230 -0.43 1.68 16.30
CA THR A 230 -0.31 1.74 14.83
C THR A 230 1.15 1.93 14.44
N ALA A 231 1.71 1.02 13.64
CA ALA A 231 3.08 1.15 13.19
C ALA A 231 3.29 2.42 12.32
N PRO A 232 4.49 3.03 12.34
CA PRO A 232 4.81 4.18 11.49
C PRO A 232 4.57 3.90 10.00
N SER A 233 4.28 4.92 9.21
CA SER A 233 4.01 4.77 7.77
C SER A 233 5.27 4.58 6.92
N SER A 234 6.44 5.06 7.38
CA SER A 234 7.71 5.01 6.64
C SER A 234 8.16 3.59 6.27
N GLY A 235 7.82 2.59 7.09
CA GLY A 235 8.10 1.20 6.76
C GLY A 235 7.18 0.61 5.69
N LEU A 236 6.01 1.21 5.41
CA LEU A 236 4.98 0.63 4.57
C LEU A 236 5.10 1.08 3.10
N THR A 237 5.16 0.12 2.20
CA THR A 237 5.07 0.33 0.76
C THR A 237 3.91 -0.46 0.18
N PHE A 238 3.03 0.20 -0.57
CA PHE A 238 2.05 -0.46 -1.42
C PHE A 238 2.77 -1.04 -2.65
N ILE A 239 2.89 -2.38 -2.70
CA ILE A 239 3.60 -3.05 -3.78
C ILE A 239 2.81 -2.95 -5.09
N GLY A 240 1.50 -3.15 -4.99
CA GLY A 240 0.59 -2.99 -6.12
C GLY A 240 -0.61 -3.92 -6.04
N PRO A 241 -1.63 -3.68 -6.87
CA PRO A 241 -2.74 -4.60 -7.06
C PRO A 241 -2.34 -5.83 -7.89
N ARG A 242 -3.22 -6.83 -7.95
CA ARG A 242 -3.21 -7.87 -8.99
C ARG A 242 -4.51 -7.84 -9.79
N TYR A 243 -4.39 -7.97 -11.11
CA TYR A 243 -5.48 -8.03 -12.08
C TYR A 243 -5.38 -9.31 -12.89
N GLU A 244 -6.50 -9.76 -13.46
CA GLU A 244 -6.50 -10.87 -14.41
C GLU A 244 -5.77 -10.50 -15.71
N ALA A 245 -5.06 -11.46 -16.29
CA ALA A 245 -4.34 -11.29 -17.56
C ALA A 245 -5.19 -10.74 -18.72
N LEU A 246 -6.52 -10.93 -18.69
CA LEU A 246 -7.45 -10.42 -19.72
C LEU A 246 -7.39 -8.89 -19.89
N TRP A 247 -6.98 -8.15 -18.85
CA TRP A 247 -6.83 -6.69 -18.91
C TRP A 247 -5.58 -6.24 -19.66
N GLY A 248 -4.69 -7.18 -20.01
CA GLY A 248 -3.48 -6.95 -20.78
C GLY A 248 -2.37 -6.18 -20.04
N LEU A 249 -2.54 -5.89 -18.74
CA LEU A 249 -1.60 -5.07 -17.97
C LEU A 249 -0.23 -5.76 -17.76
N PRO A 250 0.83 -4.99 -17.45
CA PRO A 250 2.17 -5.54 -17.21
C PRO A 250 2.20 -6.65 -16.16
N ALA A 251 3.11 -7.61 -16.33
CA ALA A 251 3.22 -8.80 -15.48
C ALA A 251 3.40 -8.50 -13.97
N GLU A 252 3.98 -7.36 -13.62
CA GLU A 252 4.15 -6.93 -12.23
C GLU A 252 2.83 -6.70 -11.47
N VAL A 253 1.73 -6.41 -12.18
CA VAL A 253 0.39 -6.20 -11.63
C VAL A 253 -0.65 -7.19 -12.15
N SER A 254 -0.23 -8.20 -12.90
CA SER A 254 -1.11 -9.22 -13.47
C SER A 254 -0.89 -10.58 -12.81
N GLN A 255 -1.92 -11.43 -12.82
CA GLN A 255 -1.90 -12.82 -12.37
C GLN A 255 -2.45 -13.76 -13.45
#